data_AF-A0A3A9YRJ1-F1
#
_entry.id   AF-A0A3A9YRJ1-F1
#
_cell.length_a   1.000
_cell.length_b   1.000
_cell.length_c   1.000
_cell.angle_alpha   90.00
_cell.angle_beta   90.00
_cell.angle_gamma   90.00
#
_symmetry.space_group_name_H-M   'P 1'
#
loop_
_entity.id
_entity.type
_entity.pdbx_description
1 polymer ?
#
loop_
_entity_poly.entity_id
_entity_poly.type
_entity_poly.pdbx_seq_one_letter_code
_entity_poly.pdbx_strand_id
1 'polypeptide(L)'
;MADPQTGAQGDLVVGSAEITRLTSSIDEVVGELQTNRNHLSGVAGDVLAGWQGEASRQFSQGTTDAGLNLDRLIRALQNLRDLVQMSRDSFTAEEQEQAAQMRSVALNDNIASL
;
A
#
# COMPACT_ATOMS: atom_id res chain seq x y z
N MET A 1 -19.06 -32.66 15.10
CA MET A 1 -17.85 -32.12 15.74
C MET A 1 -17.10 -31.40 14.63
N ALA A 2 -17.25 -30.08 14.54
CA ALA A 2 -16.67 -29.29 13.45
C ALA A 2 -15.22 -28.97 13.79
N ASP A 3 -14.29 -29.30 12.89
CA ASP A 3 -12.87 -29.00 13.03
C ASP A 3 -12.66 -27.47 13.12
N PRO A 4 -12.10 -26.94 14.22
CA PRO A 4 -11.82 -25.51 14.35
C PRO A 4 -10.61 -25.04 13.51
N GLN A 5 -9.91 -25.96 12.85
CA GLN A 5 -8.64 -25.68 12.15
C GLN A 5 -8.84 -25.09 10.74
N THR A 6 -10.00 -25.27 10.12
CA THR A 6 -10.24 -24.85 8.72
C THR A 6 -10.64 -23.39 8.58
N GLY A 7 -11.22 -22.79 9.62
CA GLY A 7 -11.70 -21.40 9.60
C GLY A 7 -10.57 -20.37 9.64
N ALA A 8 -9.56 -20.60 10.50
CA ALA A 8 -8.43 -19.68 10.63
C ALA A 8 -7.60 -19.62 9.35
N GLN A 9 -7.13 -20.74 8.81
CA GLN A 9 -6.27 -20.76 7.61
C GLN A 9 -6.93 -20.11 6.38
N GLY A 10 -8.24 -20.26 6.21
CA GLY A 10 -8.98 -19.61 5.13
C GLY A 10 -9.05 -18.09 5.28
N ASP A 11 -9.26 -17.61 6.50
CA ASP A 11 -9.34 -16.17 6.82
C ASP A 11 -7.99 -15.47 6.60
N LEU A 12 -6.87 -16.14 6.92
CA LEU A 12 -5.51 -15.63 6.70
C LEU A 12 -5.17 -15.47 5.21
N VAL A 13 -5.52 -16.46 4.38
CA VAL A 13 -5.29 -16.42 2.93
C VAL A 13 -6.15 -15.33 2.28
N VAL A 14 -7.37 -15.12 2.77
CA VAL A 14 -8.26 -14.05 2.31
C VAL A 14 -7.69 -12.68 2.67
N GLY A 15 -7.25 -12.48 3.91
CA GLY A 15 -6.65 -11.21 4.35
C GLY A 15 -5.35 -10.87 3.61
N SER A 16 -4.46 -11.85 3.39
CA SER A 16 -3.22 -11.62 2.62
C SER A 16 -3.49 -11.28 1.13
N ALA A 17 -4.51 -11.89 0.52
CA ALA A 17 -4.94 -11.56 -0.83
C ALA A 17 -5.54 -10.15 -0.91
N GLU A 18 -6.32 -9.73 0.08
CA GLU A 18 -6.92 -8.40 0.14
C GLU A 18 -5.87 -7.29 0.33
N ILE A 19 -4.88 -7.53 1.19
CA ILE A 19 -3.72 -6.63 1.36
C ILE A 19 -2.93 -6.50 0.05
N THR A 20 -2.72 -7.61 -0.66
CA THR A 20 -2.02 -7.61 -1.95
C THR A 20 -2.78 -6.81 -3.01
N ARG A 21 -4.12 -6.91 -3.03
CA ARG A 21 -4.96 -6.10 -3.90
C ARG A 21 -4.88 -4.62 -3.55
N LEU A 22 -5.01 -4.28 -2.25
CA LEU A 22 -4.95 -2.90 -1.80
C LEU A 22 -3.61 -2.23 -2.15
N THR A 23 -2.50 -2.92 -1.89
CA THR A 23 -1.16 -2.41 -2.23
C THR A 23 -0.98 -2.24 -3.75
N SER A 24 -1.49 -3.18 -4.55
CA SER A 24 -1.49 -3.04 -6.02
C SER A 24 -2.31 -1.83 -6.49
N SER A 25 -3.51 -1.63 -5.94
CA SER A 25 -4.33 -0.46 -6.27
C SER A 25 -3.69 0.86 -5.84
N ILE A 26 -2.96 0.89 -4.72
CA ILE A 26 -2.19 2.07 -4.32
C ILE A 26 -1.07 2.35 -5.32
N ASP A 27 -0.34 1.32 -5.77
CA ASP A 27 0.73 1.48 -6.76
C ASP A 27 0.18 1.98 -8.11
N GLU A 28 -0.99 1.50 -8.55
CA GLU A 28 -1.68 2.00 -9.75
C GLU A 28 -2.01 3.49 -9.64
N VAL A 29 -2.66 3.91 -8.53
CA VAL A 29 -3.02 5.31 -8.30
C VAL A 29 -1.78 6.20 -8.22
N VAL A 30 -0.70 5.73 -7.58
CA VAL A 30 0.57 6.47 -7.56
C VAL A 30 1.14 6.65 -8.97
N GLY A 31 1.06 5.63 -9.82
CA GLY A 31 1.47 5.71 -11.23
C GLY A 31 0.66 6.74 -12.04
N GLU A 32 -0.67 6.76 -11.84
CA GLU A 32 -1.55 7.76 -12.47
C GLU A 32 -1.22 9.18 -12.00
N LEU A 33 -1.01 9.39 -10.70
CA LEU A 33 -0.66 10.70 -10.14
C LEU A 33 0.70 11.20 -10.66
N GLN A 34 1.69 10.31 -10.82
CA GLN A 34 2.98 10.65 -11.43
C GLN A 34 2.82 11.05 -12.91
N THR A 35 1.98 10.34 -13.66
CA THR A 35 1.67 10.67 -15.05
C THR A 35 1.01 12.04 -15.16
N ASN A 36 0.02 12.32 -14.30
CA ASN A 36 -0.66 13.60 -14.24
C ASN A 36 0.29 14.75 -13.89
N ARG A 37 1.22 14.54 -12.96
CA ARG A 37 2.26 15.52 -12.62
C ARG A 37 3.14 15.87 -13.82
N ASN A 38 3.60 14.85 -14.55
CA ASN A 38 4.43 15.05 -15.74
C ASN A 38 3.68 15.83 -16.83
N HIS A 39 2.39 15.52 -17.01
CA HIS A 39 1.52 16.24 -17.93
C HIS A 39 1.34 17.70 -17.53
N LEU A 40 1.06 17.96 -16.24
CA LEU A 40 0.95 19.32 -15.69
C LEU A 40 2.21 20.14 -15.92
N SER A 41 3.39 19.52 -15.70
CA SER A 41 4.68 20.16 -15.97
C SER A 41 4.91 20.45 -17.46
N GLY A 42 4.48 19.55 -18.35
CA GLY A 42 4.62 19.71 -19.81
C GLY A 42 3.74 20.83 -20.36
N VAL A 43 2.43 20.79 -20.04
CA VAL A 43 1.47 21.84 -20.43
C VAL A 43 1.88 23.19 -19.86
N ALA A 44 2.43 23.22 -18.65
CA ALA A 44 2.90 24.47 -18.09
C ALA A 44 4.08 25.07 -18.87
N GLY A 45 4.99 24.24 -19.37
CA GLY A 45 6.07 24.66 -20.27
C GLY A 45 5.55 25.29 -21.55
N ASP A 46 4.56 24.64 -22.20
CA ASP A 46 3.98 25.10 -23.47
C ASP A 46 3.21 26.43 -23.31
N VAL A 47 2.46 26.58 -22.22
CA VAL A 47 1.71 27.82 -21.93
C VAL A 47 2.65 28.98 -21.59
N LEU A 48 3.70 28.73 -20.79
CA LEU A 48 4.69 29.75 -20.43
C LEU A 48 5.54 30.20 -21.63
N ALA A 49 5.75 29.33 -22.62
CA ALA A 49 6.44 29.69 -23.85
C ALA A 49 5.64 30.68 -24.73
N GLY A 50 4.31 30.66 -24.65
CA GLY A 50 3.43 31.50 -25.45
C GLY A 50 3.12 32.87 -24.82
N TRP A 51 3.06 32.97 -23.50
CA TRP A 51 2.58 34.17 -22.80
C TRP A 51 3.69 34.75 -21.92
N GLN A 52 4.05 36.03 -22.10
CA GLN A 52 4.92 36.78 -21.19
C GLN A 52 4.09 37.78 -20.37
N GLY A 53 4.23 37.76 -19.03
CA GLY A 53 3.63 38.78 -18.17
C GLY A 53 3.12 38.26 -16.82
N GLU A 54 2.22 39.03 -16.20
CA GLU A 54 1.62 38.74 -14.89
C GLU A 54 0.76 37.46 -14.89
N ALA A 55 0.06 37.18 -16.00
CA ALA A 55 -0.71 35.95 -16.18
C ALA A 55 0.19 34.70 -16.13
N SER A 56 1.38 34.78 -16.69
CA SER A 56 2.38 33.69 -16.68
C SER A 56 2.90 33.42 -15.26
N ARG A 57 3.08 34.46 -14.44
CA ARG A 57 3.46 34.30 -13.02
C ARG A 57 2.40 33.58 -12.23
N GLN A 58 1.15 34.05 -12.28
CA GLN A 58 0.06 33.44 -11.52
C GLN A 58 -0.19 31.99 -11.94
N PHE A 59 -0.11 31.72 -13.25
CA PHE A 59 -0.21 30.37 -13.77
C PHE A 59 0.97 29.47 -13.30
N SER A 60 2.21 29.98 -13.32
CA SER A 60 3.37 29.24 -12.80
C SER A 60 3.27 28.93 -11.30
N GLN A 61 2.74 29.85 -10.50
CA GLN A 61 2.50 29.63 -9.07
C GLN A 61 1.45 28.54 -8.84
N GLY A 62 0.30 28.62 -9.52
CA GLY A 62 -0.74 27.60 -9.41
C GLY A 62 -0.27 26.21 -9.85
N THR A 63 0.56 26.14 -10.89
CA THR A 63 1.15 24.87 -11.35
C THR A 63 2.13 24.31 -10.31
N THR A 64 2.94 25.16 -9.69
CA THR A 64 3.89 24.78 -8.64
C THR A 64 3.14 24.23 -7.42
N ASP A 65 2.10 24.92 -6.98
CA ASP A 65 1.28 24.49 -5.84
C ASP A 65 0.55 23.16 -6.12
N ALA A 66 0.05 22.98 -7.35
CA ALA A 66 -0.53 21.71 -7.78
C ALA A 66 0.50 20.58 -7.74
N GLY A 67 1.72 20.81 -8.24
CA GLY A 67 2.83 19.86 -8.17
C GLY A 67 3.18 19.47 -6.73
N LEU A 68 3.27 20.45 -5.83
CA LEU A 68 3.53 20.20 -4.40
C LEU A 68 2.43 19.38 -3.74
N ASN A 69 1.17 19.60 -4.09
CA ASN A 69 0.06 18.83 -3.56
C ASN A 69 0.05 17.39 -4.09
N LEU A 70 0.35 17.18 -5.38
CA LEU A 70 0.53 15.84 -5.95
C LEU A 70 1.67 15.08 -5.26
N ASP A 71 2.81 15.75 -5.01
CA ASP A 71 3.94 15.15 -4.29
C ASP A 71 3.57 14.75 -2.86
N ARG A 72 2.76 15.57 -2.16
CA ARG A 72 2.25 15.23 -0.83
C ARG A 72 1.32 14.02 -0.85
N LEU A 73 0.41 13.93 -1.82
CA LEU A 73 -0.50 12.80 -1.98
C LEU A 73 0.27 11.51 -2.27
N ILE A 74 1.24 11.55 -3.19
CA ILE A 74 2.08 10.39 -3.53
C ILE A 74 2.81 9.88 -2.29
N ARG A 75 3.43 10.77 -1.50
CA ARG A 75 4.11 10.38 -0.25
C ARG A 75 3.16 9.77 0.77
N ALA A 76 1.97 10.35 0.93
CA ALA A 76 0.97 9.81 1.84
C ALA A 76 0.51 8.40 1.45
N LEU A 77 0.30 8.16 0.15
CA LEU A 77 -0.07 6.85 -0.39
C LEU A 77 1.07 5.83 -0.24
N GLN A 78 2.32 6.23 -0.47
CA GLN A 78 3.48 5.37 -0.24
C GLN A 78 3.62 4.99 1.24
N ASN A 79 3.47 5.96 2.15
CA ASN A 79 3.50 5.68 3.59
C ASN A 79 2.38 4.71 4.01
N LEU A 80 1.17 4.87 3.45
CA LEU A 80 0.07 3.95 3.71
C LEU A 80 0.39 2.55 3.19
N ARG A 81 0.97 2.42 1.99
CA ARG A 81 1.40 1.14 1.43
C ARG A 81 2.38 0.43 2.35
N ASP A 82 3.39 1.16 2.82
CA ASP A 82 4.44 0.61 3.67
C ASP A 82 3.87 0.16 5.03
N LEU A 83 2.95 0.94 5.62
CA LEU A 83 2.23 0.55 6.84
C LEU A 83 1.41 -0.73 6.64
N VAL A 84 0.70 -0.83 5.52
CA VAL A 84 -0.12 -2.01 5.18
C VAL A 84 0.76 -3.26 4.97
N GLN A 85 1.90 -3.11 4.31
CA GLN A 85 2.88 -4.20 4.16
C GLN A 85 3.47 -4.63 5.50
N MET A 86 3.85 -3.67 6.34
CA MET A 86 4.42 -3.96 7.66
C MET A 86 3.41 -4.65 8.59
N SER A 87 2.12 -4.27 8.48
CA SER A 87 1.02 -4.93 9.18
C SER A 87 0.85 -6.39 8.73
N ARG A 88 0.93 -6.65 7.42
CA ARG A 88 0.87 -8.02 6.87
C ARG A 88 2.02 -8.87 7.39
N ASP A 89 3.23 -8.35 7.33
CA ASP A 89 4.44 -9.09 7.67
C ASP A 89 4.49 -9.39 9.18
N SER A 90 3.99 -8.48 10.02
CA SER A 90 3.83 -8.72 11.47
C SER A 90 2.79 -9.80 11.76
N PHE A 91 1.64 -9.77 11.08
CA PHE A 91 0.59 -10.78 11.22
C PHE A 91 1.09 -12.19 10.82
N THR A 92 1.84 -12.29 9.71
CA THR A 92 2.47 -13.55 9.28
C THR A 92 3.47 -14.10 10.30
N ALA A 93 4.16 -13.25 11.05
CA ALA A 93 5.10 -13.68 12.09
C ALA A 93 4.36 -14.28 13.31
N GLU A 94 3.30 -13.63 13.79
CA GLU A 94 2.47 -14.11 14.90
C GLU A 94 1.81 -15.46 14.58
N GLU A 95 1.39 -15.65 13.33
CA GLU A 95 0.80 -16.90 12.85
C GLU A 95 1.79 -18.06 12.85
N GLN A 96 3.03 -17.84 12.42
CA GLN A 96 4.07 -18.87 12.45
C GLN A 96 4.36 -19.31 13.88
N GLU A 97 4.33 -18.38 14.84
CA GLU A 97 4.54 -18.68 16.25
C GLU A 97 3.38 -19.52 16.82
N GLN A 98 2.13 -19.20 16.47
CA GLN A 98 0.97 -20.01 16.85
C GLN A 98 1.01 -21.41 16.22
N ALA A 99 1.35 -21.53 14.94
CA ALA A 99 1.49 -22.82 14.27
C ALA A 99 2.61 -23.68 14.88
N ALA A 100 3.72 -23.05 15.30
CA ALA A 100 4.81 -23.72 16.01
C ALA A 100 4.37 -24.20 17.40
N GLN A 101 3.62 -23.40 18.16
CA GLN A 101 3.05 -23.80 19.45
C GLN A 101 2.05 -24.96 19.31
N MET A 102 1.14 -24.90 18.33
CA MET A 102 0.21 -26.00 18.07
C MET A 102 0.94 -27.30 17.74
N ARG A 103 2.01 -27.23 16.95
CA ARG A 103 2.84 -28.39 16.62
C ARG A 103 3.56 -28.95 17.84
N SER A 104 4.05 -28.10 18.75
CA SER A 104 4.71 -28.56 19.98
C SER A 104 3.74 -29.26 20.92
N VAL A 105 2.52 -28.74 21.08
CA VAL A 105 1.47 -29.35 21.91
C VAL A 105 1.03 -30.70 21.33
N ALA A 106 0.80 -30.78 20.02
CA ALA A 106 0.41 -32.02 19.35
C ALA A 106 1.49 -33.13 19.46
N LEU A 107 2.78 -32.76 19.45
CA LEU A 107 3.87 -33.70 19.70
C LEU A 107 3.92 -34.16 21.16
N ASN A 108 3.62 -33.28 22.12
CA ASN A 108 3.68 -33.58 23.54
C ASN A 108 2.53 -34.52 23.99
N ASP A 109 1.33 -34.36 23.43
CA ASP A 109 0.20 -35.27 23.67
C ASP A 109 0.44 -36.69 23.12
N ASN A 110 1.19 -36.81 22.02
CA ASN A 110 1.53 -38.11 21.42
C ASN A 110 2.60 -38.87 22.22
N ILE A 111 3.40 -38.18 23.03
CA ILE A 111 4.40 -38.81 23.92
C ILE A 111 3.79 -39.19 25.28
N ALA A 112 2.78 -38.45 25.75
CA ALA A 112 2.08 -38.76 27.02
C ALA A 112 1.11 -39.96 26.94
N SER A 113 0.88 -40.51 25.74
CA SER A 113 -0.02 -41.64 25.49
C SER A 113 0.68 -42.98 25.21
N LEU A 114 2.01 -43.04 25.41
CA LEU A 114 2.83 -44.27 25.39
C LEU A 114 3.26 -44.67 26.80
#